data_AF-A0A0H5D060-F1
#
_entry.id   AF-A0A0H5D060-F1
#
_cell.length_a   1.000
_cell.length_b   1.000
_cell.length_c   1.000
_cell.angle_alpha   90.00
_cell.angle_beta   90.00
_cell.angle_gamma   90.00
#
_symmetry.space_group_name_H-M   'P 1'
#
loop_
_entity.id
_entity.type
_entity.pdbx_description
1 polymer ?
#
loop_
_entity_poly.entity_id
_entity_poly.type
_entity_poly.pdbx_seq_one_letter_code
_entity_poly.pdbx_strand_id
1 'polypeptide(L)'
;MKRNMTNLRAAARSARNLPPLSQAEIAKRWRLNADTVRKILKPLNLPPVPGPWKRARYAIQDIWRLEGIPQIQISDETLHAQLMEPLRTAGELAHQLGCDPATVRNWAREGRIPSVRLQGSIRFHFFAVRRDPDAV
;
A
#
# COMPACT_ATOMS: atom_id res chain seq x y z
N MET A 1 -26.12 -21.52 -3.82
CA MET A 1 -25.17 -20.39 -3.98
C MET A 1 -25.35 -19.35 -2.87
N LYS A 2 -24.82 -19.59 -1.64
CA LYS A 2 -24.92 -18.65 -0.49
C LYS A 2 -23.57 -18.07 0.01
N ARG A 3 -22.43 -18.55 -0.54
CA ARG A 3 -21.08 -18.21 -0.04
C ARG A 3 -20.59 -16.81 -0.41
N ASN A 4 -21.14 -16.18 -1.45
CA ASN A 4 -20.65 -14.86 -1.90
C ASN A 4 -21.10 -13.71 -0.99
N MET A 5 -22.29 -13.78 -0.37
CA MET A 5 -22.79 -12.69 0.47
C MET A 5 -22.17 -12.64 1.87
N THR A 6 -21.83 -13.80 2.45
CA THR A 6 -21.20 -13.86 3.78
C THR A 6 -19.78 -13.31 3.74
N ASN A 7 -19.04 -13.62 2.68
CA ASN A 7 -17.69 -13.07 2.43
C ASN A 7 -17.73 -11.56 2.18
N LEU A 8 -18.73 -11.05 1.46
CA LEU A 8 -18.93 -9.60 1.26
C LEU A 8 -19.23 -8.86 2.57
N ARG A 9 -20.00 -9.46 3.49
CA ARG A 9 -20.32 -8.86 4.80
C ARG A 9 -19.15 -8.93 5.77
N ALA A 10 -18.36 -10.00 5.76
CA ALA A 10 -17.11 -10.10 6.50
C ALA A 10 -16.12 -9.02 6.00
N ALA A 11 -15.86 -8.98 4.69
CA ALA A 11 -14.99 -7.99 4.05
C ALA A 11 -15.41 -6.54 4.38
N ALA A 12 -16.71 -6.25 4.37
CA ALA A 12 -17.26 -4.94 4.73
C ALA A 12 -17.23 -4.64 6.25
N ARG A 13 -17.03 -5.64 7.11
CA ARG A 13 -16.90 -5.50 8.57
C ARG A 13 -15.44 -5.35 8.97
N SER A 14 -14.53 -6.10 8.34
CA SER A 14 -13.07 -5.94 8.53
C SER A 14 -12.57 -4.63 7.95
N ALA A 15 -13.10 -4.20 6.79
CA ALA A 15 -12.91 -2.86 6.23
C ALA A 15 -13.30 -1.74 7.21
N ARG A 16 -14.30 -1.98 8.08
CA ARG A 16 -14.78 -1.03 9.10
C ARG A 16 -13.89 -0.97 10.35
N ASN A 17 -13.03 -1.97 10.59
CA ASN A 17 -12.15 -2.06 11.75
C ASN A 17 -10.68 -1.72 11.44
N LEU A 18 -10.36 -1.32 10.21
CA LEU A 18 -9.00 -0.96 9.87
C LEU A 18 -8.61 0.37 10.54
N PRO A 19 -7.44 0.46 11.21
CA PRO A 19 -7.07 1.64 11.95
C PRO A 19 -6.80 2.82 11.00
N PRO A 20 -7.30 4.03 11.31
CA PRO A 20 -6.93 5.22 10.56
C PRO A 20 -5.49 5.60 10.88
N LEU A 21 -4.69 5.84 9.83
CA LEU A 21 -3.27 6.15 9.96
C LEU A 21 -3.02 7.65 10.04
N SER A 22 -2.17 8.04 10.97
CA SER A 22 -1.56 9.36 11.04
C SER A 22 -0.45 9.52 10.00
N GLN A 23 -0.08 10.78 9.70
CA GLN A 23 1.07 11.10 8.83
C GLN A 23 2.37 10.42 9.28
N ALA A 24 2.58 10.25 10.59
CA ALA A 24 3.77 9.62 11.13
C ALA A 24 3.80 8.11 10.87
N GLU A 25 2.66 7.43 10.98
CA GLU A 25 2.53 6.00 10.66
C GLU A 25 2.71 5.75 9.16
N ILE A 26 2.14 6.60 8.32
CA ILE A 26 2.37 6.57 6.86
C ILE A 26 3.86 6.81 6.55
N ALA A 27 4.52 7.75 7.23
CA ALA A 27 5.95 7.97 7.08
C ALA A 27 6.80 6.74 7.41
N LYS A 28 6.53 6.08 8.54
CA LYS A 28 7.21 4.83 8.91
C LYS A 28 7.00 3.76 7.85
N ARG A 29 5.76 3.60 7.39
CA ARG A 29 5.36 2.64 6.37
C ARG A 29 6.07 2.87 5.03
N TRP A 30 6.11 4.12 4.58
CA TRP A 30 6.77 4.52 3.33
C TRP A 30 8.29 4.65 3.47
N ARG A 31 8.81 4.55 4.69
CA ARG A 31 10.21 4.80 5.04
C ARG A 31 10.66 6.18 4.56
N LEU A 32 9.89 7.19 4.96
CA LEU A 32 10.11 8.61 4.69
C LEU A 32 9.93 9.42 5.98
N ASN A 33 10.38 10.67 5.95
CA ASN A 33 10.06 11.65 6.98
C ASN A 33 8.61 12.16 6.85
N ALA A 34 8.00 12.50 7.98
CA ALA A 34 6.60 12.94 8.05
C ALA A 34 6.32 14.20 7.21
N ASP A 35 7.29 15.10 7.07
CA ASP A 35 7.13 16.30 6.22
C ASP A 35 7.06 15.98 4.73
N THR A 36 7.84 15.00 4.25
CA THR A 36 7.75 14.56 2.84
C THR A 36 6.42 13.88 2.59
N VAL A 37 5.94 13.06 3.53
CA VAL A 37 4.58 12.48 3.45
C VAL A 37 3.54 13.60 3.36
N ARG A 38 3.63 14.64 4.20
CA ARG A 38 2.71 15.77 4.13
C ARG A 38 2.74 16.45 2.75
N LYS A 39 3.94 16.67 2.18
CA LYS A 39 4.10 17.25 0.83
C LYS A 39 3.49 16.36 -0.27
N ILE A 40 3.54 15.04 -0.11
CA ILE A 40 2.94 14.08 -1.05
C ILE A 40 1.41 14.04 -0.91
N LEU A 41 0.89 14.00 0.32
CA LEU A 41 -0.55 13.91 0.58
C LEU A 41 -1.30 15.21 0.29
N LYS A 42 -0.66 16.37 0.49
CA LYS A 42 -1.28 17.70 0.29
C LYS A 42 -1.91 17.89 -1.10
N PRO A 43 -1.23 17.63 -2.23
CA PRO A 43 -1.84 17.77 -3.56
C PRO A 43 -2.88 16.69 -3.89
N LEU A 44 -2.88 15.56 -3.16
CA LEU A 44 -3.82 14.46 -3.41
C LEU A 44 -5.21 14.71 -2.82
N ASN A 45 -5.39 15.77 -2.03
CA ASN A 45 -6.67 16.19 -1.42
C ASN A 45 -7.46 15.02 -0.77
N LEU A 46 -6.74 14.13 -0.10
CA LEU A 46 -7.37 12.97 0.55
C LEU A 46 -8.20 13.44 1.74
N PRO A 47 -9.48 13.02 1.83
CA PRO A 47 -10.31 13.40 2.95
C PRO A 47 -9.79 12.74 4.23
N PRO A 48 -9.56 13.50 5.31
CA PRO A 48 -9.24 12.90 6.59
C PRO A 48 -10.46 12.16 7.15
N VAL A 49 -10.21 11.11 7.91
CA VAL A 49 -11.24 10.39 8.66
C VAL A 49 -11.79 11.32 9.75
N PRO A 50 -13.13 11.40 9.94
CA PRO A 50 -13.72 12.17 11.03
C PRO A 50 -13.48 11.49 12.38
N GLY A 51 -13.11 12.29 13.39
CA GLY A 51 -12.93 11.81 14.77
C GLY A 51 -12.25 12.83 15.67
N PRO A 52 -12.12 12.53 16.98
CA PRO A 52 -11.65 13.47 18.00
C PRO A 52 -10.11 13.62 18.02
N TRP A 53 -9.48 13.67 16.84
CA TRP A 53 -8.03 13.72 16.73
C TRP A 53 -7.54 15.15 16.47
N LYS A 54 -6.54 15.59 17.25
CA LYS A 54 -5.87 16.88 17.05
C LYS A 54 -5.16 17.00 15.68
N ARG A 55 -4.83 15.86 15.05
CA ARG A 55 -4.14 15.79 13.76
C ARG A 55 -4.94 14.91 12.80
N ALA A 56 -4.93 15.29 11.51
CA ALA A 56 -5.57 14.53 10.45
C ALA A 56 -5.05 13.08 10.41
N ARG A 57 -6.00 12.14 10.27
CA ARG A 57 -5.74 10.72 10.00
C ARG A 57 -6.42 10.33 8.70
N TYR A 58 -5.89 9.32 8.03
CA TYR A 58 -6.35 8.87 6.72
C TYR A 58 -6.76 7.40 6.79
N ALA A 59 -7.79 7.04 6.03
CA ALA A 59 -8.23 5.66 5.97
C ALA A 59 -7.14 4.83 5.27
N ILE A 60 -6.79 3.68 5.86
CA ILE A 60 -5.70 2.87 5.32
C ILE A 60 -5.99 2.34 3.91
N GLN A 61 -7.27 2.15 3.57
CA GLN A 61 -7.69 1.75 2.23
C GLN A 61 -7.33 2.81 1.19
N ASP A 62 -7.48 4.09 1.52
CA ASP A 62 -7.06 5.17 0.63
C ASP A 62 -5.54 5.17 0.48
N ILE A 63 -4.81 4.90 1.55
CA ILE A 63 -3.35 4.74 1.48
C ILE A 63 -2.96 3.56 0.58
N TRP A 64 -3.62 2.40 0.69
CA TRP A 64 -3.37 1.27 -0.21
C TRP A 64 -3.70 1.57 -1.67
N ARG A 65 -4.76 2.36 -1.93
CA ARG A 65 -5.07 2.82 -3.31
C ARG A 65 -3.96 3.69 -3.86
N LEU A 66 -3.41 4.62 -3.06
CA LEU A 66 -2.25 5.41 -3.46
C LEU A 66 -1.02 4.54 -3.70
N GLU A 67 -0.92 3.43 -2.98
CA GLU A 67 0.17 2.46 -3.14
C GLU A 67 0.05 1.59 -4.40
N GLY A 68 -0.99 1.82 -5.21
CA GLY A 68 -1.23 1.10 -6.45
C GLY A 68 -1.90 -0.27 -6.25
N ILE A 69 -2.48 -0.52 -5.06
CA ILE A 69 -3.18 -1.77 -4.78
C ILE A 69 -4.61 -1.71 -5.37
N PRO A 70 -5.00 -2.67 -6.22
CA PRO A 70 -6.33 -2.69 -6.81
C PRO A 70 -7.40 -3.01 -5.76
N GLN A 71 -8.60 -2.45 -5.94
CA GLN A 71 -9.72 -2.58 -5.00
C GLN A 71 -10.08 -4.05 -4.68
N ILE A 72 -9.88 -4.96 -5.65
CA ILE A 72 -10.10 -6.40 -5.47
C ILE A 72 -9.19 -6.97 -4.36
N GLN A 73 -7.92 -6.53 -4.30
CA GLN A 73 -6.98 -6.94 -3.25
C GLN A 73 -7.26 -6.24 -1.92
N ILE A 74 -7.64 -4.95 -1.95
CA ILE A 74 -8.05 -4.22 -0.74
C ILE A 74 -9.25 -4.89 -0.07
N SER A 75 -10.13 -5.51 -0.85
CA SER A 75 -11.32 -6.20 -0.33
C SER A 75 -11.02 -7.61 0.17
N ASP A 76 -9.82 -8.14 -0.10
CA ASP A 76 -9.38 -9.47 0.33
C ASP A 76 -8.68 -9.39 1.69
N GLU A 77 -9.38 -9.83 2.73
CA GLU A 77 -8.90 -9.84 4.11
C GLU A 77 -7.63 -10.66 4.30
N THR A 78 -7.43 -11.71 3.50
CA THR A 78 -6.25 -12.58 3.63
C THR A 78 -4.96 -11.86 3.27
N LEU A 79 -5.07 -10.81 2.44
CA LEU A 79 -3.95 -9.97 2.03
C LEU A 79 -3.72 -8.81 2.99
N HIS A 80 -4.66 -8.47 3.88
CA HIS A 80 -4.55 -7.30 4.77
C HIS A 80 -3.29 -7.34 5.62
N ALA A 81 -2.93 -8.50 6.19
CA ALA A 81 -1.72 -8.63 6.99
C ALA A 81 -0.46 -8.26 6.20
N GLN A 82 -0.35 -8.73 4.96
CA GLN A 82 0.78 -8.42 4.06
C GLN A 82 0.72 -6.97 3.58
N LEU A 83 -0.49 -6.45 3.36
CA LEU A 83 -0.72 -5.05 3.04
C LEU A 83 -0.38 -4.12 4.21
N MET A 84 -0.35 -4.58 5.46
CA MET A 84 0.07 -3.75 6.60
C MET A 84 1.58 -3.61 6.72
N GLU A 85 2.38 -4.44 6.04
CA GLU A 85 3.83 -4.39 6.15
C GLU A 85 4.44 -3.09 5.60
N PRO A 86 5.56 -2.61 6.17
CA PRO A 86 6.29 -1.48 5.63
C PRO A 86 6.78 -1.76 4.21
N LEU A 87 6.66 -0.76 3.35
CA LEU A 87 7.11 -0.88 1.97
C LEU A 87 8.63 -1.06 1.89
N ARG A 88 9.07 -1.71 0.83
CA ARG A 88 10.47 -1.97 0.52
C ARG A 88 10.98 -1.00 -0.53
N THR A 89 12.27 -0.73 -0.46
CA THR A 89 12.99 -0.08 -1.56
C THR A 89 13.20 -1.07 -2.71
N ALA A 90 13.53 -0.57 -3.91
CA ALA A 90 13.91 -1.44 -5.03
C ALA A 90 15.09 -2.35 -4.68
N GLY A 91 16.07 -1.85 -3.91
CA GLY A 91 17.25 -2.62 -3.50
C GLY A 91 16.91 -3.77 -2.56
N GLU A 92 16.06 -3.53 -1.56
CA GLU A 92 15.61 -4.58 -0.64
C GLU A 92 14.79 -5.65 -1.35
N LEU A 93 13.85 -5.23 -2.22
CA LEU A 93 13.02 -6.16 -2.96
C LEU A 93 13.88 -7.00 -3.93
N ALA A 94 14.83 -6.37 -4.61
CA ALA A 94 15.74 -7.05 -5.53
C ALA A 94 16.66 -8.05 -4.82
N HIS A 95 17.26 -7.66 -3.68
CA HIS A 95 18.07 -8.56 -2.86
C HIS A 95 17.26 -9.79 -2.42
N GLN A 96 15.99 -9.60 -2.06
CA GLN A 96 15.12 -10.69 -1.63
C GLN A 96 14.72 -11.64 -2.78
N LEU A 97 14.71 -11.14 -4.02
CA LEU A 97 14.37 -11.89 -5.22
C LEU A 97 15.59 -12.44 -5.96
N GLY A 98 16.81 -12.06 -5.54
CA GLY A 98 18.04 -12.45 -6.24
C GLY A 98 18.23 -11.75 -7.60
N CYS A 99 17.57 -10.61 -7.83
CA CYS A 99 17.67 -9.87 -9.10
C CYS A 99 18.35 -8.49 -8.93
N ASP A 100 18.54 -7.76 -10.03
CA ASP A 100 19.05 -6.39 -10.00
C ASP A 100 17.93 -5.38 -9.62
N PRO A 101 18.21 -4.33 -8.83
CA PRO A 101 17.24 -3.27 -8.53
C PRO A 101 16.67 -2.56 -9.76
N ALA A 102 17.39 -2.51 -10.87
CA ALA A 102 16.91 -1.98 -12.16
C ALA A 102 15.79 -2.84 -12.73
N THR A 103 15.86 -4.17 -12.60
CA THR A 103 14.80 -5.09 -13.03
C THR A 103 13.48 -4.78 -12.31
N VAL A 104 13.53 -4.62 -10.98
CA VAL A 104 12.35 -4.24 -10.17
C VAL A 104 11.77 -2.89 -10.63
N ARG A 105 12.62 -1.90 -10.94
CA ARG A 105 12.16 -0.60 -11.45
C ARG A 105 11.53 -0.71 -12.84
N ASN A 106 12.05 -1.59 -13.69
CA ASN A 106 11.49 -1.85 -15.02
C ASN A 106 10.10 -2.48 -14.91
N TRP A 107 9.93 -3.50 -14.06
CA TRP A 107 8.61 -4.08 -13.78
C TRP A 107 7.60 -3.04 -13.25
N ALA A 108 8.06 -2.14 -12.38
CA ALA A 108 7.25 -1.03 -11.88
C ALA A 108 6.83 -0.06 -13.00
N ARG A 109 7.77 0.27 -13.91
CA ARG A 109 7.54 1.16 -15.05
C ARG A 109 6.56 0.55 -16.05
N GLU A 110 6.63 -0.76 -16.24
CA GLU A 110 5.75 -1.54 -17.10
C GLU A 110 4.40 -1.87 -16.45
N GLY A 111 4.20 -1.49 -15.18
CA GLY A 111 2.95 -1.74 -14.46
C GLY A 111 2.72 -3.20 -14.07
N ARG A 112 3.76 -4.05 -14.13
CA ARG A 112 3.67 -5.47 -13.78
C ARG A 112 3.50 -5.70 -12.29
N ILE A 113 4.08 -4.82 -11.48
CA ILE A 113 4.05 -4.90 -10.01
C ILE A 113 3.49 -3.61 -9.41
N PRO A 114 2.68 -3.68 -8.33
CA PRO A 114 2.19 -2.50 -7.65
C PRO A 114 3.35 -1.69 -7.05
N SER A 115 3.31 -0.38 -7.24
CA SER A 115 4.36 0.52 -6.78
C SER A 115 3.81 1.89 -6.44
N VAL A 116 4.49 2.58 -5.53
CA VAL A 116 4.18 3.96 -5.16
C VAL A 116 5.36 4.87 -5.46
N ARG A 117 5.09 5.95 -6.19
CA ARG A 117 6.09 6.98 -6.50
C ARG A 117 6.02 8.08 -5.44
N LEU A 118 7.09 8.20 -4.66
CA LEU A 118 7.22 9.12 -3.54
C LEU A 118 8.40 10.07 -3.79
N GLN A 119 8.11 11.21 -4.44
CA GLN A 119 9.05 12.32 -4.74
C GLN A 119 10.48 11.87 -5.06
N GLY A 120 10.68 11.28 -6.25
CA GLY A 120 12.00 10.83 -6.72
C GLY A 120 12.41 9.44 -6.26
N SER A 121 11.61 8.79 -5.41
CA SER A 121 11.84 7.39 -5.02
C SER A 121 10.61 6.52 -5.28
N ILE A 122 10.83 5.22 -5.44
CA ILE A 122 9.75 4.23 -5.63
C ILE A 122 9.78 3.26 -4.44
N ARG A 123 8.61 2.88 -3.95
CA ARG A 123 8.44 1.85 -2.92
C ARG A 123 7.51 0.76 -3.40
N PHE A 124 7.69 -0.43 -2.83
CA PHE A 124 7.02 -1.65 -3.26
C PHE A 124 6.46 -2.42 -2.06
N HIS A 125 5.34 -3.11 -2.29
CA HIS A 125 4.90 -4.14 -1.36
C HIS A 125 5.73 -5.41 -1.54
N PHE A 126 5.89 -6.17 -0.47
CA PHE A 126 6.62 -7.44 -0.52
C PHE A 126 5.99 -8.44 -1.50
N PHE A 127 4.66 -8.60 -1.47
CA PHE A 127 3.94 -9.53 -2.34
C PHE A 127 3.82 -9.05 -3.79
N ALA A 128 4.34 -7.86 -4.12
CA ALA A 128 4.18 -7.24 -5.44
C ALA A 128 4.71 -8.12 -6.58
N VAL A 129 5.73 -8.94 -6.33
CA VAL A 129 6.40 -9.77 -7.35
C VAL A 129 5.86 -11.19 -7.44
N ARG A 130 5.15 -11.69 -6.41
CA ARG A 130 4.53 -13.03 -6.42
C ARG A 130 3.50 -13.26 -7.54
N ARG A 131 3.18 -12.23 -8.33
CA ARG A 131 2.20 -12.26 -9.41
C ARG A 131 2.80 -12.22 -10.82
N ASP A 132 4.11 -12.02 -10.97
CA ASP A 132 4.74 -12.21 -12.27
C ASP A 132 5.28 -13.65 -12.34
N PRO A 133 4.65 -14.56 -13.10
CA PRO A 133 5.14 -15.94 -13.24
C PRO A 133 6.53 -16.00 -13.88
N ASP A 134 7.00 -14.91 -14.49
CA ASP A 134 8.31 -14.80 -15.13
C ASP A 134 9.35 -14.09 -14.25
N ALA A 135 9.00 -13.69 -13.02
CA ALA A 135 9.96 -13.18 -12.03
C ALA A 135 10.69 -14.35 -11.35
N VAL A 136 11.58 -14.97 -12.10
CA VAL A 136 12.55 -15.98 -11.63
C VAL A 136 13.93 -15.32 -11.51
#